data_AF-A0A662FH62-F1
#
_entry.id   AF-A0A662FH62-F1
#
_cell.length_a   1.000
_cell.length_b   1.000
_cell.length_c   1.000
_cell.angle_alpha   90.00
_cell.angle_beta   90.00
_cell.angle_gamma   90.00
#
_symmetry.space_group_name_H-M   'P 1'
#
loop_
_entity.id
_entity.type
_entity.pdbx_description
1 polymer ?
#
loop_
_entity_poly.entity_id
_entity_poly.type
_entity_poly.pdbx_seq_one_letter_code
_entity_poly.pdbx_strand_id
1 'polypeptide(L)' 'MDEKELICSSCKKRVTNKEGVAVFMCPNCGKTQIVRCKHCREIAATYTCPECGFTGPN' A
#
# COMPACT_ATOMS: atom_id res chain seq x y z
N MET A 1 -7.05 -19.46 12.55
CA MET A 1 -5.76 -18.82 12.82
C MET A 1 -5.75 -17.47 12.11
N ASP A 2 -5.77 -16.40 12.91
CA ASP A 2 -5.49 -14.98 12.63
C ASP A 2 -5.36 -14.52 11.17
N GLU A 3 -6.49 -14.39 10.48
CA GLU A 3 -6.60 -13.63 9.23
C GLU A 3 -6.64 -12.13 9.54
N LYS A 4 -5.48 -11.55 9.89
CA LYS A 4 -5.33 -10.08 9.97
C LYS A 4 -5.31 -9.52 8.55
N GLU A 5 -6.48 -9.12 8.06
CA GLU A 5 -6.69 -8.52 6.74
C GLU A 5 -6.05 -7.11 6.66
N LEU A 6 -4.83 -7.00 6.13
CA LEU A 6 -4.26 -5.72 5.73
C LEU A 6 -4.73 -5.37 4.32
N ILE A 7 -5.35 -4.21 4.11
CA ILE A 7 -5.83 -3.79 2.78
C ILE A 7 -4.72 -3.01 2.06
N CYS A 8 -4.33 -3.46 0.86
CA CYS A 8 -3.35 -2.74 0.05
C CYS A 8 -3.95 -1.47 -0.57
N SER A 9 -3.26 -0.34 -0.49
CA SER A 9 -3.78 0.96 -0.94
C SER A 9 -3.87 1.11 -2.48
N SER A 10 -3.32 0.18 -3.27
CA SER A 10 -3.34 0.26 -4.75
C SER A 10 -4.19 -0.82 -5.36
N CYS A 11 -3.99 -2.06 -4.96
CA CYS A 11 -4.79 -3.14 -5.49
C CYS A 11 -6.17 -3.25 -4.77
N LYS A 12 -6.39 -2.51 -3.67
CA LYS A 12 -7.55 -2.64 -2.74
C LYS A 12 -7.84 -4.08 -2.33
N LYS A 13 -6.88 -4.97 -2.55
CA LYS A 13 -6.97 -6.39 -2.28
C LYS A 13 -6.52 -6.65 -0.85
N ARG A 14 -7.16 -7.64 -0.25
CA ARG A 14 -6.79 -8.20 1.05
C ARG A 14 -5.41 -8.83 0.95
N VAL A 15 -4.51 -8.38 1.79
CA VAL A 15 -3.18 -8.93 1.94
C VAL A 15 -3.24 -9.96 3.06
N THR A 16 -3.36 -11.23 2.68
CA THR A 16 -3.33 -12.39 3.59
C THR A 16 -1.90 -12.74 4.03
N ASN A 17 -0.89 -12.33 3.25
CA ASN A 17 0.52 -12.66 3.52
C ASN A 17 1.26 -11.44 4.08
N LYS A 18 1.57 -11.46 5.39
CA LYS A 18 2.38 -10.41 6.06
C LYS A 18 3.85 -10.41 5.59
N GLU A 19 4.35 -11.53 5.08
CA GLU A 19 5.70 -11.65 4.54
C GLU A 19 5.82 -10.87 3.22
N GLY A 20 6.40 -9.66 3.30
CA GLY A 20 6.64 -8.79 2.14
C GLY A 20 5.66 -7.62 1.99
N VAL A 21 4.87 -7.30 3.03
CA VAL A 21 4.15 -6.02 3.09
C VAL A 21 5.14 -4.90 3.41
N ALA A 22 5.10 -3.84 2.60
CA ALA A 22 5.80 -2.60 2.88
C ALA A 22 4.78 -1.57 3.39
N VAL A 23 5.08 -1.00 4.55
CA VAL A 23 4.28 0.07 5.16
C VAL A 23 5.17 1.29 5.27
N PHE A 24 4.75 2.40 4.69
CA PHE A 24 5.47 3.67 4.75
C PHE A 24 4.48 4.83 4.76
N MET A 25 4.90 5.96 5.34
CA MET A 25 4.10 7.18 5.26
C MET A 25 4.24 7.82 3.88
N CYS A 26 3.18 8.45 3.40
CA CYS A 26 3.24 9.18 2.14
C CYS A 26 4.34 10.26 2.20
N PRO A 27 5.33 10.26 1.29
CA PRO A 27 6.42 11.25 1.33
C PRO A 27 5.95 12.68 1.00
N ASN A 28 4.76 12.82 0.40
CA ASN A 28 4.22 14.11 0.01
C ASN A 28 3.50 14.81 1.16
N CYS A 29 2.60 14.10 1.86
CA CYS A 29 1.83 14.69 2.96
C CYS A 29 2.24 14.22 4.35
N GLY A 30 2.90 13.07 4.50
CA GLY A 30 3.25 12.48 5.80
C GLY A 30 2.06 12.05 6.68
N LYS A 31 0.82 12.35 6.27
CA LYS A 31 -0.39 12.13 7.09
C LYS A 31 -1.07 10.79 6.83
N THR A 32 -0.94 10.24 5.62
CA THR A 32 -1.51 8.93 5.26
C THR A 32 -0.45 7.84 5.26
N GLN A 33 -0.78 6.71 5.88
CA GLN A 33 0.03 5.50 5.85
C GLN A 33 -0.32 4.65 4.62
N ILE A 34 0.66 4.42 3.74
CA ILE A 34 0.53 3.61 2.53
C ILE A 34 0.98 2.19 2.84
N VAL A 35 0.07 1.24 2.61
CA VAL A 35 0.35 -0.19 2.68
C VAL A 35 0.45 -0.75 1.26
N ARG A 36 1.59 -1.37 0.95
CA ARG A 36 1.87 -2.09 -0.30
C ARG A 36 2.05 -3.57 0.00
N CYS A 37 1.39 -4.45 -0.74
CA CYS A 37 1.81 -5.85 -0.78
C CYS A 37 2.94 -6.07 -1.79
N LYS A 38 3.67 -7.17 -1.61
CA LYS A 38 4.77 -7.59 -2.48
C LYS A 38 4.39 -7.57 -3.96
N HIS A 39 3.23 -8.12 -4.32
CA HIS A 39 2.75 -8.12 -5.70
C HIS A 39 2.64 -6.70 -6.28
N CYS A 40 1.96 -5.77 -5.59
CA CYS A 40 1.83 -4.39 -6.07
C CYS A 40 3.19 -3.66 -6.09
N ARG A 41 4.21 -4.14 -5.36
CA ARG A 41 5.59 -3.65 -5.43
C ARG A 41 6.33 -4.23 -6.65
N GLU A 42 6.13 -5.51 -6.95
CA GLU A 42 6.72 -6.18 -8.13
C GLU A 42 6.20 -5.61 -9.45
N ILE A 43 4.92 -5.25 -9.51
CA ILE A 43 4.32 -4.63 -10.70
C ILE A 43 4.41 -3.09 -10.71
N ALA A 44 5.15 -2.49 -9.76
CA ALA A 44 5.24 -1.04 -9.57
C ALA A 44 3.85 -0.35 -9.63
N ALA A 45 2.85 -0.95 -8.97
CA ALA A 45 1.47 -0.52 -9.10
C ALA A 45 1.32 0.93 -8.62
N THR A 46 0.67 1.76 -9.43
CA THR A 46 0.37 3.14 -9.05
C THR A 46 -0.46 3.18 -7.78
N TYR A 47 -0.17 4.15 -6.93
CA TYR A 47 -0.94 4.39 -5.73
C TYR A 47 -1.30 5.83 -5.57
N THR A 48 -2.55 6.06 -5.25
CA THR A 48 -3.06 7.39 -4.98
C THR A 48 -3.21 7.55 -3.48
N CYS A 49 -2.53 8.55 -2.93
CA CYS A 49 -2.72 8.96 -1.56
C CYS A 49 -4.09 9.67 -1.45
N PRO A 50 -5.03 9.20 -0.60
CA PRO A 50 -6.35 9.81 -0.46
C PRO A 50 -6.31 11.24 0.09
N GLU A 51 -5.28 11.63 0.86
CA GLU A 51 -5.23 12.99 1.41
C GLU A 51 -4.63 14.05 0.50
N CYS A 52 -3.54 13.75 -0.21
CA CYS A 52 -2.90 14.73 -1.08
C CYS A 52 -3.15 14.50 -2.57
N GLY A 53 -3.86 13.43 -2.95
CA GLY A 53 -4.05 13.04 -4.34
C GLY A 53 -2.77 12.58 -5.05
N PHE A 54 -1.65 12.48 -4.32
CA PHE A 54 -0.37 12.08 -4.88
C PHE A 54 -0.47 10.68 -5.46
N THR A 55 -0.33 10.58 -6.78
CA THR A 55 -0.30 9.30 -7.48
C THR A 55 1.15 8.99 -7.83
N GLY A 56 1.76 8.06 -7.09
CA GLY A 56 3.14 7.63 -7.29
C GLY A 56 3.23 6.43 -8.25
N PRO A 57 3.91 6.55 -9.40
CA PRO A 57 4.41 5.45 -10.20
C PRO A 57 5.90 5.19 -9.89
N ASN A 58 6.28 3.92 -9.78
CA ASN A 58 7.63 3.43 -9.45
C ASN A 58 8.03 3.49 -7.98
#